data_AF-A0A8S3ESU5-F1
#
_entry.id   AF-A0A8S3ESU5-F1
#
_cell.length_a   1.000
_cell.length_b   1.000
_cell.length_c   1.000
_cell.angle_alpha   90.00
_cell.angle_beta   90.00
_cell.angle_gamma   90.00
#
_symmetry.space_group_name_H-M   'P 1'
#
loop_
_entity.id
_entity.type
_entity.pdbx_description
1 polymer ?
#
loop_
_entity_poly.entity_id
_entity_poly.type
_entity_poly.pdbx_seq_one_letter_code
_entity_poly.pdbx_strand_id
1 'polypeptide(L)' 'MKIGKELLAKMPDNYRNDNITSTSAIDMLMKFGDVESGERIFRSIKVKGAKIYGALMNGYNL' A
#
# COMPACT_ATOMS: atom_id res chain seq x y z
N MET A 1 12.76 -7.98 -6.48
CA MET A 1 12.09 -7.19 -5.41
C MET A 1 11.79 -8.07 -4.19
N LYS A 2 12.77 -8.30 -3.32
CA LYS A 2 12.61 -9.12 -2.11
C LYS A 2 12.42 -8.26 -0.84
N ILE A 3 13.11 -7.12 -0.82
CA ILE A 3 13.21 -6.21 0.33
C ILE A 3 11.85 -5.58 0.69
N GLY A 4 11.06 -5.14 -0.29
CA GLY A 4 9.75 -4.52 -0.02
C GLY A 4 8.76 -5.49 0.64
N LYS A 5 8.69 -6.74 0.15
CA LYS A 5 7.82 -7.77 0.73
C LYS A 5 8.31 -8.21 2.11
N GLU A 6 9.62 -8.33 2.32
CA GLU A 6 10.20 -8.65 3.63
C GLU A 6 9.98 -7.55 4.68
N LEU A 7 10.03 -6.28 4.29
CA LEU A 7 9.68 -5.16 5.17
C LEU A 7 8.20 -5.18 5.55
N LEU A 8 7.31 -5.41 4.57
CA LEU A 8 5.87 -5.51 4.82
C LEU A 8 5.55 -6.68 5.76
N ALA A 9 6.21 -7.83 5.59
CA ALA A 9 6.03 -9.01 6.44
C ALA A 9 6.53 -8.81 7.88
N LYS A 10 7.40 -7.84 8.13
CA LYS A 10 7.92 -7.49 9.46
C LYS A 10 7.10 -6.43 10.18
N MET A 11 6.08 -5.84 9.55
CA MET A 11 5.23 -4.84 10.20
C MET A 11 4.22 -5.51 11.15
N PRO A 12 3.97 -4.92 12.34
CA PRO A 12 3.04 -5.46 13.33
C PRO A 12 1.60 -5.46 12.80
N ASP A 13 0.79 -6.49 13.09
CA ASP A 13 -0.54 -6.73 12.50
C ASP A 13 -1.54 -5.56 12.58
N ASN A 14 -1.33 -4.62 13.50
CA ASN A 14 -2.12 -3.39 13.63
C ASN A 14 -1.83 -2.33 12.55
N TYR A 15 -0.83 -2.53 11.69
CA TYR A 15 -0.44 -1.60 10.62
C TYR A 15 -1.58 -1.32 9.63
N ARG A 16 -2.49 -2.28 9.45
CA ARG A 16 -3.68 -2.16 8.59
C ARG A 16 -4.71 -1.15 9.09
N ASN A 17 -4.65 -0.78 10.36
CA ASN A 17 -5.63 0.12 10.98
C ASN A 17 -5.20 1.59 10.93
N ASP A 18 -3.94 1.84 10.57
CA ASP A 18 -3.39 3.18 10.40
C ASP A 18 -3.37 3.58 8.92
N ASN A 19 -4.05 4.68 8.61
CA ASN A 19 -4.19 5.18 7.25
C ASN A 19 -2.84 5.59 6.64
N ILE A 20 -1.88 6.04 7.46
CA ILE A 20 -0.56 6.44 7.00
C ILE A 20 0.22 5.20 6.56
N THR A 21 0.24 4.17 7.39
CA THR A 21 0.98 2.94 7.11
C THR A 21 0.42 2.19 5.91
N SER A 22 -0.90 2.15 5.76
CA SER A 22 -1.54 1.58 4.56
C SER A 22 -1.24 2.38 3.29
N THR A 23 -1.17 3.72 3.39
CA THR A 23 -0.78 4.58 2.25
C THR A 23 0.65 4.27 1.82
N SER A 24 1.60 4.17 2.75
CA SER A 24 3.00 3.87 2.46
C SER A 24 3.18 2.48 1.86
N ALA A 25 2.44 1.48 2.34
CA ALA A 25 2.45 0.14 1.77
C ALA A 25 1.93 0.13 0.32
N ILE A 26 0.82 0.83 0.05
CA ILE A 26 0.28 0.97 -1.32
C ILE A 26 1.31 1.67 -2.21
N ASP A 27 1.83 2.83 -1.82
CA ASP A 27 2.82 3.59 -2.61
C ASP A 27 4.05 2.74 -2.97
N MET A 28 4.56 1.97 -2.01
CA MET A 28 5.70 1.08 -2.24
C MET A 28 5.36 -0.07 -3.21
N LEU A 29 4.23 -0.74 -3.01
CA LEU A 29 3.81 -1.86 -3.88
C LEU A 29 3.56 -1.39 -5.32
N MET A 30 2.87 -0.25 -5.45
CA MET A 30 2.60 0.42 -6.71
C MET A 30 3.89 0.82 -7.46
N LYS A 31 4.86 1.44 -6.77
CA LYS A 31 6.18 1.78 -7.36
C LYS A 31 6.99 0.55 -7.77
N PHE A 32 6.71 -0.59 -7.17
CA PHE A 32 7.36 -1.86 -7.49
C PHE A 32 6.59 -2.68 -8.55
N GLY A 33 5.53 -2.12 -9.14
CA GLY A 33 4.73 -2.82 -10.14
C GLY A 33 3.89 -3.98 -9.58
N ASP A 34 3.85 -4.16 -8.25
CA ASP A 34 2.97 -5.14 -7.58
C ASP A 34 1.59 -4.52 -7.36
N VAL A 35 0.94 -4.18 -8.48
CA VAL A 35 -0.33 -3.46 -8.53
C VAL A 35 -1.44 -4.26 -7.84
N GLU A 36 -1.48 -5.57 -8.03
CA GLU A 36 -2.49 -6.45 -7.43
C GLU A 36 -2.46 -6.39 -5.89
N SER A 37 -1.26 -6.45 -5.30
CA SER A 37 -1.11 -6.35 -3.85
C SER A 37 -1.48 -4.95 -3.34
N GLY A 38 -1.11 -3.90 -4.08
CA GLY A 38 -1.50 -2.52 -3.77
C GLY A 38 -3.02 -2.32 -3.75
N GLU A 39 -3.72 -2.83 -4.77
CA GLU A 39 -5.17 -2.82 -4.84
C GLU A 39 -5.83 -3.60 -3.70
N ARG A 40 -5.29 -4.77 -3.35
CA ARG A 40 -5.83 -5.61 -2.28
C ARG A 40 -5.80 -4.89 -0.94
N ILE A 41 -4.69 -4.20 -0.63
CA ILE A 41 -4.59 -3.38 0.58
C ILE A 41 -5.57 -2.21 0.50
N PHE A 42 -5.62 -1.48 -0.61
CA PHE A 42 -6.56 -0.39 -0.82
C PHE A 42 -8.02 -0.80 -0.55
N ARG A 43 -8.45 -1.95 -1.07
CA ARG A 43 -9.82 -2.48 -0.87
C ARG A 43 -10.11 -2.83 0.59
N SER A 44 -9.09 -3.21 1.37
CA SER A 44 -9.23 -3.54 2.80
C SER A 44 -9.42 -2.33 3.73
N ILE A 45 -9.08 -1.12 3.27
CA ILE A 45 -9.17 0.11 4.08
C ILE A 45 -10.63 0.59 4.15
N LYS A 46 -11.17 0.70 5.38
CA LYS A 46 -12.56 1.12 5.61
C LYS A 46 -12.79 2.61 5.30
N VAL A 47 -11.89 3.48 5.74
CA VAL A 47 -11.98 4.95 5.54
C VAL A 47 -10.77 5.42 4.75
N LYS A 48 -10.97 5.73 3.47
CA LYS A 48 -9.90 6.12 2.56
C LYS A 48 -9.73 7.63 2.55
N GLY A 49 -8.55 8.12 2.91
CA GLY A 49 -8.18 9.53 2.77
C GLY A 49 -7.61 9.85 1.39
N ALA A 50 -7.55 11.15 1.04
CA ALA A 50 -7.05 11.61 -0.27
C ALA A 50 -5.66 11.08 -0.64
N LYS A 51 -4.75 10.92 0.36
CA LYS A 51 -3.40 10.40 0.14
C LYS A 51 -3.38 8.95 -0.37
N ILE A 52 -4.35 8.12 0.04
CA ILE A 52 -4.45 6.71 -0.38
C ILE A 52 -4.82 6.61 -1.87
N TYR A 53 -5.73 7.47 -2.34
CA TYR A 53 -6.08 7.55 -3.76
C TYR A 53 -4.90 8.00 -4.60
N GLY A 54 -4.14 8.99 -4.13
CA GLY A 54 -2.93 9.47 -4.80
C GLY A 54 -1.87 8.38 -4.95
N ALA A 55 -1.61 7.62 -3.88
CA ALA A 55 -0.67 6.49 -3.91
C ALA A 55 -1.09 5.40 -4.93
N LEU A 56 -2.38 5.11 -5.02
CA LEU A 56 -2.90 4.14 -5.98
C LEU A 56 -2.82 4.65 -7.43
N MET A 57 -3.23 5.89 -7.70
CA MET A 57 -3.15 6.46 -9.06
C MET A 57 -1.72 6.58 -9.57
N ASN A 58 -0.77 6.89 -8.68
CA ASN A 58 0.64 7.00 -9.07
C ASN A 58 1.19 5.68 -9.62
N GLY A 59 0.72 4.52 -9.13
CA GLY A 59 1.16 3.22 -9.64
C GLY A 59 0.55 2.80 -10.97
N TYR A 60 -0.61 3.33 -11.36
CA TYR A 60 -1.19 3.05 -12.68
C TYR A 60 -0.57 3.90 -13.80
N ASN A 61 0.17 4.95 -13.44
CA ASN A 61 0.85 5.85 -14.39
C ASN A 61 2.34 5.52 -14.58
N LEU A 62 2.82 4.40 -14.01
CA LEU A 62 4.18 3.87 -14.15
C LEU A 62 4.18 2.67 -15.09
#